data_AF-A0A9D9GIW7-F1
#
_entry.id   AF-A0A9D9GIW7-F1
#
_cell.length_a   1.000
_cell.length_b   1.000
_cell.length_c   1.000
_cell.angle_alpha   90.00
_cell.angle_beta   90.00
_cell.angle_gamma   90.00
#
_symmetry.space_group_name_H-M   'P 1'
#
loop_
_entity.id
_entity.type
_entity.pdbx_description
1 polymer ?
#
loop_
_entity_poly.entity_id
_entity_poly.type
_entity_poly.pdbx_seq_one_letter_code
_entity_poly.pdbx_strand_id
1 'polypeptide(L)'
;MKKLAFCAALAATCLAACSGRYPDQRPAPAERLFTSEAVEAKIDEVAAVLQNPKLRWMFRNCFPNTLDTTVHFGKDEQGRPRTFVYTGDIHAMWLRDSGAQVWPYVQLCPSDAHLQEMIAGVINCQFMLLNLDPYANGFNDGPVGSQWESDDTGAPLSPWVHERKWEIDSHCYPVRLAYHYWKTTGDTSVFGEEWLKAVQNILETFTVQQRKNGDGPYYFLRVTDRQLDTKARAGWGHPVKPVGLIASSFRPSDDATQFDFLVPSNLFAVSILRKAAEILTEANGEAALASRCLSLASEVEAAIRQYAVVEHPVFGP
;
A
#
# COMPACT_ATOMS: atom_id res chain seq x y z
N MET A 1 45.25 25.72 -7.32
CA MET A 1 44.17 26.25 -6.44
C MET A 1 43.26 27.28 -7.13
N LYS A 2 42.87 27.11 -8.41
CA LYS A 2 41.93 28.01 -9.11
C LYS A 2 40.80 27.30 -9.90
N LYS A 3 40.67 25.97 -9.78
CA LYS A 3 39.61 25.19 -10.47
C LYS A 3 38.48 24.68 -9.56
N LEU A 4 38.60 24.79 -8.23
CA LEU A 4 37.53 24.39 -7.30
C LEU A 4 36.46 25.48 -7.05
N ALA A 5 36.72 26.74 -7.42
CA ALA A 5 35.80 27.84 -7.13
C ALA A 5 34.67 28.00 -8.15
N PHE A 6 34.76 27.35 -9.33
CA PHE A 6 33.78 27.55 -10.41
C PHE A 6 32.57 26.60 -10.34
N CYS A 7 32.70 25.42 -9.70
CA CYS A 7 31.55 24.52 -9.49
C CYS A 7 30.62 24.96 -8.35
N ALA A 8 31.15 25.58 -7.30
CA ALA A 8 30.33 26.07 -6.19
C ALA A 8 29.43 27.26 -6.59
N ALA A 9 29.86 28.06 -7.58
CA ALA A 9 29.09 29.19 -8.08
C ALA A 9 27.86 28.75 -8.90
N LEU A 10 27.92 27.64 -9.64
CA LEU A 10 26.77 27.12 -10.39
C LEU A 10 25.69 26.52 -9.47
N ALA A 11 26.10 25.87 -8.37
CA ALA A 11 25.17 25.33 -7.37
C ALA A 11 24.42 26.43 -6.61
N ALA A 12 25.09 27.55 -6.31
CA ALA A 12 24.47 28.69 -5.64
C ALA A 12 23.51 29.48 -6.56
N THR A 13 23.72 29.48 -7.88
CA THR A 13 22.84 30.19 -8.82
C THR A 13 21.51 29.48 -9.13
N CYS A 14 21.36 28.19 -8.80
CA CYS A 14 20.09 27.48 -8.99
C CYS A 14 19.11 27.64 -7.80
N LEU A 15 19.62 28.04 -6.63
CA LEU A 15 18.84 28.29 -5.41
C LEU A 15 18.15 29.66 -5.40
N ALA A 16 18.57 30.60 -6.25
CA ALA A 16 18.10 31.99 -6.20
C ALA A 16 16.98 32.35 -7.21
N ALA A 17 16.56 31.44 -8.09
CA ALA A 17 15.66 31.78 -9.21
C ALA A 17 14.15 31.49 -8.99
N CYS A 18 13.73 31.13 -7.76
CA CYS A 18 12.31 30.92 -7.43
C CYS A 18 11.72 31.96 -6.46
N SER A 19 12.43 33.05 -6.17
CA SER A 19 11.95 34.10 -5.26
C SER A 19 10.93 35.01 -5.94
N GLY A 20 9.64 34.67 -5.77
CA GLY A 20 8.54 35.61 -5.96
C GLY A 20 7.19 34.95 -6.25
N ARG A 21 7.15 33.87 -7.05
CA ARG A 21 5.89 33.25 -7.49
C ARG A 21 5.68 31.79 -7.05
N TYR A 22 6.77 31.05 -6.79
CA TYR A 22 6.72 29.63 -6.48
C TYR A 22 7.76 29.28 -5.39
N PRO A 23 7.54 29.72 -4.12
CA PRO A 23 8.42 29.37 -3.02
C PRO A 23 8.38 27.86 -2.74
N ASP A 24 9.53 27.26 -2.40
CA ASP A 24 9.59 25.85 -1.98
C ASP A 24 8.59 25.58 -0.84
N GLN A 25 7.85 24.48 -0.94
CA GLN A 25 6.87 24.06 0.08
C GLN A 25 7.30 22.78 0.79
N ARG A 26 8.49 22.26 0.49
CA ARG A 26 9.08 21.17 1.26
C ARG A 26 9.45 21.66 2.66
N PRO A 27 9.46 20.77 3.67
CA PRO A 27 10.08 21.07 4.96
C PRO A 27 11.53 21.52 4.79
N ALA A 28 12.03 22.28 5.76
CA ALA A 28 13.45 22.63 5.80
C ALA A 28 14.29 21.35 5.78
N PRO A 29 15.50 21.35 5.19
CA PRO A 29 16.30 20.12 5.06
C PRO A 29 16.51 19.34 6.37
N ALA A 30 16.62 20.03 7.50
CA ALA A 30 16.80 19.42 8.82
C ALA A 30 15.51 18.83 9.43
N GLU A 31 14.34 19.15 8.86
CA GLU A 31 13.01 18.68 9.30
C GLU A 31 12.48 17.54 8.42
N ARG A 32 13.18 17.18 7.34
CA ARG A 32 12.80 16.06 6.47
C ARG A 32 13.08 14.75 7.18
N LEU A 33 12.07 13.88 7.22
CA LEU A 33 12.14 12.63 7.98
C LEU A 33 13.10 11.60 7.36
N PHE A 34 13.19 11.56 6.03
CA PHE A 34 14.08 10.69 5.29
C PHE A 34 14.64 11.40 4.06
N THR A 35 15.90 11.14 3.72
CA THR A 35 16.55 11.71 2.52
C THR A 35 17.17 10.60 1.67
N SER A 36 17.07 10.75 0.35
CA SER A 36 17.65 9.83 -0.63
C SER A 36 18.38 10.64 -1.69
N GLU A 37 19.66 10.31 -1.93
CA GLU A 37 20.47 11.00 -2.93
C GLU A 37 19.91 10.75 -4.34
N ALA A 38 19.44 9.53 -4.63
CA ALA A 38 18.84 9.21 -5.93
C ALA A 38 17.52 9.97 -6.17
N VAL A 39 16.73 10.22 -5.12
CA VAL A 39 15.51 11.02 -5.22
C VAL A 39 15.84 12.49 -5.49
N GLU A 40 16.79 13.09 -4.78
CA GLU A 40 17.21 14.47 -5.05
C GLU A 40 17.80 14.62 -6.46
N ALA A 41 18.63 13.66 -6.90
CA ALA A 41 19.15 13.64 -8.26
C ALA A 41 18.03 13.54 -9.32
N LYS A 42 17.02 12.70 -9.07
CA LYS A 42 15.85 12.59 -9.96
C LYS A 42 15.02 13.87 -9.99
N ILE A 43 14.90 14.56 -8.85
CA ILE A 43 14.24 15.87 -8.77
C ILE A 43 14.93 16.88 -9.68
N ASP A 44 16.25 16.97 -9.62
CA ASP A 44 17.00 17.91 -10.45
C ASP A 44 16.98 17.54 -11.95
N GLU A 45 17.08 16.25 -12.28
CA GLU A 45 16.97 15.76 -13.66
C GLU A 45 15.61 16.14 -14.28
N VAL A 46 14.51 15.84 -13.60
CA VAL A 46 13.17 16.14 -14.12
C VAL A 46 12.92 17.65 -14.13
N ALA A 47 13.36 18.37 -13.09
CA ALA A 47 13.20 19.81 -13.03
C ALA A 47 13.91 20.53 -14.19
N ALA A 48 15.05 20.02 -14.64
CA ALA A 48 15.81 20.58 -15.77
C ALA A 48 15.07 20.48 -17.10
N VAL A 49 14.24 19.45 -17.32
CA VAL A 49 13.51 19.25 -18.59
C VAL A 49 12.11 19.86 -18.59
N LEU A 50 11.51 20.06 -17.41
CA LEU A 50 10.18 20.67 -17.30
C LEU A 50 10.22 22.15 -17.63
N GLN A 51 9.67 22.56 -18.77
CA GLN A 51 9.62 23.97 -19.20
C GLN A 51 8.58 24.80 -18.42
N ASN A 52 7.48 24.18 -18.00
CA ASN A 52 6.44 24.88 -17.24
C ASN A 52 6.91 25.09 -15.78
N PRO A 53 7.10 26.35 -15.33
CA PRO A 53 7.66 26.64 -14.01
C PRO A 53 6.75 26.19 -12.87
N LYS A 54 5.42 26.23 -13.05
CA LYS A 54 4.46 25.73 -12.05
C LYS A 54 4.56 24.21 -11.92
N LEU A 55 4.64 23.49 -13.04
CA LEU A 55 4.77 22.03 -13.03
C LEU A 55 6.10 21.60 -12.42
N ARG A 56 7.19 22.30 -12.74
CA ARG A 56 8.51 22.08 -12.11
C ARG A 56 8.45 22.24 -10.59
N TRP A 57 7.82 23.32 -10.12
CA TRP A 57 7.61 23.57 -8.70
C TRP A 57 6.74 22.49 -8.04
N MET A 58 5.62 22.12 -8.67
CA MET A 58 4.76 21.02 -8.17
C MET A 58 5.53 19.71 -8.08
N PHE A 59 6.32 19.35 -9.09
CA PHE A 59 7.12 18.13 -9.08
C PHE A 59 8.13 18.13 -7.92
N ARG A 60 8.84 19.24 -7.72
CA ARG A 60 9.79 19.42 -6.61
C ARG A 60 9.13 19.25 -5.24
N ASN A 61 7.90 19.72 -5.06
CA ASN A 61 7.18 19.59 -3.79
C ASN A 61 6.56 18.20 -3.59
N CYS A 62 5.94 17.64 -4.64
CA CYS A 62 5.13 16.44 -4.54
C CYS A 62 5.98 15.16 -4.60
N PHE A 63 6.99 15.09 -5.47
CA PHE A 63 7.74 13.87 -5.68
C PHE A 63 8.45 13.36 -4.41
N PRO A 64 9.08 14.18 -3.56
CA PRO A 64 9.70 13.71 -2.31
C PRO A 64 8.78 13.77 -1.08
N ASN A 65 7.52 14.20 -1.21
CA ASN A 65 6.69 14.53 -0.05
C ASN A 65 6.56 13.37 0.96
N THR A 66 6.38 12.15 0.48
CA THR A 66 6.39 10.95 1.35
C THR A 66 7.66 10.84 2.19
N LEU A 67 8.84 10.98 1.58
CA LEU A 67 10.11 10.88 2.29
C LEU A 67 10.29 12.05 3.26
N ASP A 68 9.91 13.24 2.83
CA ASP A 68 10.05 14.47 3.61
C ASP A 68 9.15 14.46 4.86
N THR A 69 7.92 13.94 4.77
CA THR A 69 6.88 14.20 5.79
C THR A 69 6.22 12.98 6.40
N THR A 70 6.41 11.76 5.90
CA THR A 70 5.64 10.60 6.39
C THR A 70 6.44 9.34 6.75
N VAL A 71 7.72 9.27 6.38
CA VAL A 71 8.55 8.07 6.57
C VAL A 71 9.26 8.06 7.92
N HIS A 72 9.04 7.01 8.71
CA HIS A 72 9.76 6.73 9.96
C HIS A 72 10.58 5.44 9.79
N PHE A 73 11.83 5.59 9.34
CA PHE A 73 12.75 4.50 9.10
C PHE A 73 13.54 4.13 10.37
N GLY A 74 13.63 2.83 10.65
CA GLY A 74 14.41 2.29 11.75
C GLY A 74 14.60 0.78 11.62
N LYS A 75 14.71 0.12 12.77
CA LYS A 75 14.84 -1.34 12.86
C LYS A 75 13.81 -1.91 13.82
N ASP A 76 13.38 -3.14 13.56
CA ASP A 76 12.60 -3.90 14.53
C ASP A 76 13.48 -4.47 15.66
N GLU A 77 12.86 -5.16 16.61
CA GLU A 77 13.54 -5.78 17.75
C GLU A 77 14.58 -6.85 17.32
N GLN A 78 14.44 -7.42 16.13
CA GLN A 78 15.36 -8.40 15.54
C GLN A 78 16.45 -7.73 14.69
N GLY A 79 16.50 -6.39 14.63
CA GLY A 79 17.48 -5.63 13.87
C GLY A 79 17.22 -5.59 12.36
N ARG A 80 16.06 -6.08 11.89
CA ARG A 80 15.65 -6.00 10.48
C ARG A 80 15.14 -4.59 10.18
N PRO A 81 15.31 -4.09 8.94
CA PRO A 81 14.70 -2.84 8.52
C PRO A 81 13.20 -2.82 8.79
N ARG A 82 12.72 -1.74 9.40
CA ARG A 82 11.30 -1.45 9.63
C ARG A 82 11.04 0.00 9.31
N THR A 83 10.07 0.26 8.44
CA THR A 83 9.66 1.61 8.07
C THR A 83 8.17 1.75 8.24
N PHE A 84 7.77 2.63 9.15
CA PHE A 84 6.36 3.02 9.29
C PHE A 84 6.09 4.24 8.41
N VAL A 85 4.99 4.22 7.64
CA VAL A 85 4.67 5.30 6.70
C VAL A 85 3.28 5.83 7.00
N TYR A 86 3.21 7.05 7.54
CA TYR A 86 1.94 7.72 7.76
C TYR A 86 1.28 8.13 6.43
N THR A 87 -0.04 8.23 6.42
CA THR A 87 -0.75 8.75 5.22
C THR A 87 -0.46 10.23 4.99
N GLY A 88 -0.30 11.00 6.08
CA GLY A 88 -0.12 12.45 6.06
C GLY A 88 -0.93 13.09 7.19
N ASP A 89 -2.08 13.66 6.84
CA ASP A 89 -2.98 14.31 7.79
C ASP A 89 -3.73 13.33 8.70
N ILE A 90 -3.87 12.07 8.30
CA ILE A 90 -4.33 10.98 9.17
C ILE A 90 -3.11 10.26 9.75
N HIS A 91 -2.99 10.31 11.08
CA HIS A 91 -1.82 9.81 11.81
C HIS A 91 -1.87 8.29 12.05
N ALA A 92 -2.00 7.53 10.97
CA ALA A 92 -1.86 6.07 10.93
C ALA A 92 -1.27 5.62 9.58
N MET A 93 -0.93 4.34 9.47
CA MET A 93 -0.42 3.71 8.25
C MET A 93 -1.50 2.84 7.62
N TRP A 94 -1.94 3.20 6.42
CA TRP A 94 -2.76 2.33 5.59
C TRP A 94 -1.88 1.41 4.76
N LEU A 95 -2.26 0.14 4.64
CA LEU A 95 -1.54 -0.82 3.78
C LEU A 95 -1.56 -0.37 2.30
N ARG A 96 -2.69 0.21 1.87
CA ARG A 96 -2.84 0.83 0.54
C ARG A 96 -1.89 1.99 0.35
N ASP A 97 -2.00 3.01 1.20
CA ASP A 97 -1.32 4.29 1.05
C ASP A 97 0.19 4.10 1.12
N SER A 98 0.68 3.41 2.15
CA SER A 98 2.11 3.13 2.29
C SER A 98 2.67 2.35 1.08
N GLY A 99 1.92 1.40 0.53
CA GLY A 99 2.30 0.64 -0.66
C GLY A 99 2.31 1.46 -1.95
N ALA A 100 1.55 2.55 -2.00
CA ALA A 100 1.49 3.47 -3.14
C ALA A 100 2.49 4.63 -3.01
N GLN A 101 2.61 5.19 -1.82
CA GLN A 101 3.45 6.35 -1.48
C GLN A 101 4.92 6.12 -1.85
N VAL A 102 5.47 4.93 -1.54
CA VAL A 102 6.88 4.61 -1.84
C VAL A 102 7.09 3.92 -3.19
N TRP A 103 6.01 3.53 -3.88
CA TRP A 103 6.07 2.82 -5.16
C TRP A 103 6.99 3.48 -6.21
N PRO A 104 6.92 4.80 -6.50
CA PRO A 104 7.72 5.39 -7.55
C PRO A 104 9.22 5.42 -7.22
N TYR A 105 9.61 5.21 -5.97
CA TYR A 105 11.02 5.22 -5.56
C TYR A 105 11.71 3.87 -5.75
N VAL A 106 10.95 2.77 -5.93
CA VAL A 106 11.50 1.41 -6.11
C VAL A 106 12.48 1.36 -7.29
N GLN A 107 12.18 2.07 -8.38
CA GLN A 107 13.04 2.15 -9.56
C GLN A 107 14.40 2.82 -9.30
N LEU A 108 14.55 3.53 -8.18
CA LEU A 108 15.77 4.23 -7.78
C LEU A 108 16.61 3.43 -6.78
N CYS A 109 16.06 2.35 -6.19
CA CYS A 109 16.78 1.48 -5.24
C CYS A 109 18.13 0.98 -5.77
N PRO A 110 18.29 0.55 -7.04
CA PRO A 110 19.59 0.06 -7.53
C PRO A 110 20.73 1.09 -7.45
N SER A 111 20.40 2.38 -7.36
CA SER A 111 21.36 3.48 -7.23
C SER A 111 21.47 4.06 -5.82
N ASP A 112 20.66 3.58 -4.85
CA ASP A 112 20.63 4.12 -3.49
C ASP A 112 20.29 3.02 -2.47
N ALA A 113 21.32 2.49 -1.82
CA ALA A 113 21.19 1.39 -0.86
C ALA A 113 20.39 1.80 0.39
N HIS A 114 20.45 3.08 0.80
CA HIS A 114 19.71 3.56 1.96
C HIS A 114 18.20 3.61 1.66
N LEU A 115 17.85 4.09 0.46
CA LEU A 115 16.48 4.05 -0.04
C LEU A 115 15.96 2.61 -0.19
N GLN A 116 16.80 1.71 -0.69
CA GLN A 116 16.47 0.29 -0.81
C GLN A 116 16.14 -0.34 0.55
N GLU A 117 16.98 -0.09 1.57
CA GLU A 117 16.77 -0.59 2.94
C GLU A 117 15.48 -0.02 3.54
N MET A 118 15.18 1.26 3.31
CA MET A 118 13.93 1.88 3.75
C MET A 118 12.71 1.21 3.12
N ILE A 119 12.73 0.93 1.81
CA ILE A 119 11.61 0.26 1.12
C ILE A 119 11.45 -1.19 1.60
N ALA A 120 12.55 -1.92 1.81
CA ALA A 120 12.51 -3.24 2.45
C ALA A 120 11.84 -3.15 3.83
N GLY A 121 12.14 -2.10 4.59
CA GLY A 121 11.49 -1.82 5.87
C GLY A 121 9.99 -1.56 5.79
N VAL A 122 9.50 -0.92 4.71
CA VAL A 122 8.05 -0.74 4.48
C VAL A 122 7.39 -2.10 4.24
N ILE A 123 8.00 -2.94 3.39
CA ILE A 123 7.49 -4.27 3.06
C ILE A 123 7.41 -5.16 4.31
N ASN A 124 8.49 -5.18 5.11
CA ASN A 124 8.52 -5.92 6.38
C ASN A 124 7.44 -5.43 7.36
N CYS A 125 7.26 -4.11 7.47
CA CYS A 125 6.23 -3.53 8.31
C CYS A 125 4.83 -3.96 7.84
N GLN A 126 4.54 -3.89 6.53
CA GLN A 126 3.25 -4.30 5.97
C GLN A 126 2.93 -5.78 6.21
N PHE A 127 3.91 -6.69 6.07
CA PHE A 127 3.69 -8.11 6.35
C PHE A 127 3.40 -8.37 7.83
N MET A 128 4.12 -7.69 8.72
CA MET A 128 3.85 -7.76 10.16
C MET A 128 2.42 -7.28 10.49
N LEU A 129 2.00 -6.15 9.90
CA LEU A 129 0.65 -5.60 10.12
C LEU A 129 -0.45 -6.50 9.55
N LEU A 130 -0.24 -7.09 8.37
CA LEU A 130 -1.14 -8.11 7.81
C LEU A 130 -1.26 -9.34 8.72
N ASN A 131 -0.16 -9.75 9.35
CA ASN A 131 -0.15 -10.85 10.31
C ASN A 131 -0.81 -10.50 11.65
N LEU A 132 -0.87 -9.22 11.98
CA LEU A 132 -1.51 -8.72 13.19
C LEU A 132 -3.03 -8.76 13.06
N ASP A 133 -3.58 -8.25 11.95
CA ASP A 133 -5.01 -8.35 11.65
C ASP A 133 -5.26 -8.26 10.13
N PRO A 134 -5.55 -9.40 9.46
CA PRO A 134 -5.79 -9.40 8.02
C PRO A 134 -7.16 -8.82 7.64
N TYR A 135 -7.94 -8.25 8.57
CA TYR A 135 -9.15 -7.52 8.24
C TYR A 135 -9.04 -6.00 8.41
N ALA A 136 -7.89 -5.51 8.89
CA ALA A 136 -7.65 -4.09 9.09
C ALA A 136 -7.06 -3.39 7.85
N ASN A 137 -7.50 -2.15 7.61
CA ASN A 137 -6.97 -1.26 6.57
C ASN A 137 -5.88 -0.33 7.13
N GLY A 138 -6.08 0.19 8.35
CA GLY A 138 -5.21 1.19 8.98
C GLY A 138 -4.62 0.73 10.32
N PHE A 139 -3.35 1.04 10.55
CA PHE A 139 -2.59 0.60 11.72
C PHE A 139 -1.86 1.76 12.40
N ASN A 140 -1.50 1.56 13.67
CA ASN A 140 -0.74 2.49 14.49
C ASN A 140 0.73 2.07 14.60
N ASP A 141 1.60 3.04 14.88
CA ASP A 141 3.01 2.77 15.21
C ASP A 141 3.16 2.46 16.72
N GLY A 142 2.69 1.27 17.11
CA GLY A 142 2.61 0.88 18.52
C GLY A 142 1.17 0.69 19.01
N PRO A 143 0.99 0.13 20.21
CA PRO A 143 -0.33 -0.10 20.81
C PRO A 143 -0.88 1.19 21.45
N VAL A 144 -1.11 2.23 20.64
CA VAL A 144 -1.55 3.56 21.12
C VAL A 144 -3.07 3.74 21.20
N GLY A 145 -3.83 2.71 20.80
CA GLY A 145 -5.29 2.75 20.77
C GLY A 145 -5.85 3.47 19.54
N SER A 146 -7.17 3.59 19.46
CA SER A 146 -7.84 4.23 18.33
C SER A 146 -9.05 5.05 18.76
N GLN A 147 -9.28 6.16 18.06
CA GLN A 147 -10.54 6.90 18.15
C GLN A 147 -11.75 6.07 17.65
N TRP A 148 -11.49 4.97 16.94
CA TRP A 148 -12.49 4.03 16.42
C TRP A 148 -12.68 2.80 17.32
N GLU A 149 -12.17 2.81 18.55
CA GLU A 149 -12.32 1.69 19.52
C GLU A 149 -13.77 1.30 19.81
N SER A 150 -14.72 2.22 19.60
CA SER A 150 -16.16 1.95 19.77
C SER A 150 -16.82 1.27 18.57
N ASP A 151 -16.10 1.05 17.46
CA ASP A 151 -16.63 0.29 16.34
C ASP A 151 -16.90 -1.16 16.77
N ASP A 152 -18.07 -1.66 16.39
CA ASP A 152 -18.44 -3.03 16.67
C ASP A 152 -18.03 -3.94 15.51
N THR A 153 -16.94 -4.70 15.73
CA THR A 153 -16.33 -5.58 14.73
C THR A 153 -16.28 -7.05 15.15
N GLY A 154 -16.99 -7.40 16.23
CA GLY A 154 -17.06 -8.77 16.76
C GLY A 154 -16.04 -9.14 17.81
N ALA A 155 -15.02 -8.31 17.97
CA ALA A 155 -14.03 -8.43 19.02
C ALA A 155 -13.53 -7.03 19.40
N PRO A 156 -12.97 -6.86 20.61
CA PRO A 156 -12.26 -5.64 20.95
C PRO A 156 -11.17 -5.33 19.92
N LEU A 157 -11.12 -4.08 19.47
CA LEU A 157 -10.11 -3.62 18.53
C LEU A 157 -8.71 -3.71 19.19
N SER A 158 -7.75 -4.31 18.49
CA SER A 158 -6.35 -4.29 18.94
C SER A 158 -5.85 -2.85 19.02
N PRO A 159 -5.09 -2.45 20.05
CA PRO A 159 -4.56 -1.09 20.17
C PRO A 159 -3.53 -0.74 19.06
N TRP A 160 -3.07 -1.73 18.31
CA TRP A 160 -2.23 -1.56 17.12
C TRP A 160 -3.03 -1.24 15.85
N VAL A 161 -4.35 -1.43 15.86
CA VAL A 161 -5.21 -1.18 14.71
C VAL A 161 -5.81 0.22 14.86
N HIS A 162 -5.58 1.06 13.87
CA HIS A 162 -6.23 2.36 13.78
C HIS A 162 -7.67 2.17 13.31
N GLU A 163 -7.88 1.48 12.19
CA GLU A 163 -9.20 1.23 11.63
C GLU A 163 -9.28 -0.19 11.05
N ARG A 164 -10.45 -0.82 11.20
CA ARG A 164 -10.68 -2.22 10.81
C ARG A 164 -11.70 -2.39 9.68
N LYS A 165 -11.63 -1.54 8.66
CA LYS A 165 -12.48 -1.67 7.46
C LYS A 165 -11.86 -2.70 6.50
N TRP A 166 -12.60 -3.78 6.25
CA TRP A 166 -12.13 -4.86 5.38
C TRP A 166 -12.14 -4.45 3.90
N GLU A 167 -10.95 -4.40 3.32
CA GLU A 167 -10.68 -3.97 1.96
C GLU A 167 -9.74 -4.98 1.28
N ILE A 168 -10.19 -5.55 0.16
CA ILE A 168 -9.37 -6.50 -0.60
C ILE A 168 -8.03 -5.87 -1.02
N ASP A 169 -8.02 -4.59 -1.40
CA ASP A 169 -6.82 -3.93 -1.89
C ASP A 169 -5.75 -3.71 -0.81
N SER A 170 -6.12 -3.64 0.47
CA SER A 170 -5.17 -3.60 1.59
C SER A 170 -4.23 -4.82 1.62
N HIS A 171 -4.67 -5.96 1.06
CA HIS A 171 -3.86 -7.16 0.90
C HIS A 171 -3.05 -7.14 -0.41
N CYS A 172 -3.53 -6.41 -1.40
CA CYS A 172 -2.95 -6.35 -2.73
C CYS A 172 -1.75 -5.39 -2.80
N TYR A 173 -1.82 -4.23 -2.15
CA TYR A 173 -0.76 -3.22 -2.19
C TYR A 173 0.59 -3.72 -1.63
N PRO A 174 0.64 -4.44 -0.49
CA PRO A 174 1.89 -5.00 0.03
C PRO A 174 2.55 -6.00 -0.92
N VAL A 175 1.77 -6.95 -1.46
CA VAL A 175 2.28 -7.95 -2.42
C VAL A 175 2.74 -7.27 -3.72
N ARG A 176 1.99 -6.27 -4.20
CA ARG A 176 2.38 -5.46 -5.35
C ARG A 176 3.75 -4.81 -5.11
N LEU A 177 3.93 -4.11 -3.99
CA LEU A 177 5.18 -3.43 -3.64
C LEU A 177 6.34 -4.43 -3.56
N ALA A 178 6.18 -5.51 -2.80
CA ALA A 178 7.22 -6.51 -2.60
C ALA A 178 7.65 -7.20 -3.90
N TYR A 179 6.70 -7.52 -4.79
CA TYR A 179 7.02 -8.08 -6.10
C TYR A 179 7.83 -7.10 -6.96
N HIS A 180 7.45 -5.81 -6.99
CA HIS A 180 8.18 -4.81 -7.77
C HIS A 180 9.57 -4.54 -7.20
N TYR A 181 9.69 -4.49 -5.87
CA TYR A 181 10.97 -4.41 -5.18
C TYR A 181 11.88 -5.54 -5.63
N TRP A 182 11.44 -6.80 -5.46
CA TRP A 182 12.21 -7.97 -5.85
C TRP A 182 12.62 -7.97 -7.32
N LYS A 183 11.69 -7.72 -8.24
CA LYS A 183 12.02 -7.71 -9.68
C LYS A 183 12.95 -6.56 -10.08
N THR A 184 13.01 -5.49 -9.29
CA THR A 184 13.88 -4.32 -9.58
C THR A 184 15.26 -4.47 -8.96
N THR A 185 15.34 -4.96 -7.73
CA THR A 185 16.59 -5.01 -6.94
C THR A 185 17.26 -6.39 -6.95
N GLY A 186 16.50 -7.44 -7.26
CA GLY A 186 16.92 -8.84 -7.09
C GLY A 186 16.93 -9.31 -5.64
N ASP A 187 16.58 -8.45 -4.67
CA ASP A 187 16.62 -8.78 -3.26
C ASP A 187 15.37 -9.57 -2.84
N THR A 188 15.61 -10.77 -2.31
CA THR A 188 14.59 -11.70 -1.82
C THR A 188 14.52 -11.76 -0.28
N SER A 189 15.33 -10.97 0.43
CA SER A 189 15.46 -11.04 1.90
C SER A 189 14.16 -10.72 2.65
N VAL A 190 13.24 -9.98 2.03
CA VAL A 190 11.91 -9.65 2.57
C VAL A 190 10.95 -10.85 2.57
N PHE A 191 11.25 -11.93 1.84
CA PHE A 191 10.39 -13.11 1.71
C PHE A 191 10.69 -14.21 2.74
N GLY A 192 10.82 -13.83 4.01
CA GLY A 192 11.03 -14.74 5.13
C GLY A 192 9.74 -15.32 5.73
N GLU A 193 9.80 -15.74 7.00
CA GLU A 193 8.67 -16.35 7.73
C GLU A 193 7.44 -15.43 7.82
N GLU A 194 7.66 -14.13 8.08
CA GLU A 194 6.57 -13.14 8.14
C GLU A 194 5.80 -13.05 6.82
N TRP A 195 6.51 -13.12 5.68
CA TRP A 195 5.90 -13.16 4.36
C TRP A 195 5.06 -14.43 4.15
N LEU A 196 5.60 -15.60 4.49
CA LEU A 196 4.88 -16.86 4.31
C LEU A 196 3.58 -16.88 5.13
N LYS A 197 3.64 -16.39 6.37
CA LYS A 197 2.45 -16.20 7.21
C LYS A 197 1.47 -15.20 6.61
N ALA A 198 1.96 -14.07 6.07
CA ALA A 198 1.11 -13.07 5.44
C ALA A 198 0.38 -13.62 4.22
N VAL A 199 1.04 -14.41 3.36
CA VAL A 199 0.39 -15.04 2.21
C VAL A 199 -0.64 -16.09 2.62
N GLN A 200 -0.38 -16.85 3.68
CA GLN A 200 -1.37 -17.78 4.23
C GLN A 200 -2.60 -17.02 4.72
N ASN A 201 -2.41 -15.94 5.49
CA ASN A 201 -3.50 -15.07 5.94
C ASN A 201 -4.28 -14.46 4.76
N ILE A 202 -3.61 -13.97 3.71
CA ILE A 202 -4.26 -13.48 2.49
C ILE A 202 -5.15 -14.56 1.87
N LEU A 203 -4.63 -15.77 1.68
CA LEU A 203 -5.37 -16.87 1.07
C LEU A 203 -6.59 -17.27 1.91
N GLU A 204 -6.42 -17.39 3.21
CA GLU A 204 -7.49 -17.77 4.14
C GLU A 204 -8.59 -16.70 4.16
N THR A 205 -8.21 -15.43 4.33
CA THR A 205 -9.14 -14.31 4.33
C THR A 205 -9.90 -14.20 3.00
N PHE A 206 -9.21 -14.24 1.86
CA PHE A 206 -9.87 -14.20 0.55
C PHE A 206 -10.81 -15.38 0.34
N THR A 207 -10.40 -16.60 0.70
CA THR A 207 -11.24 -17.81 0.54
C THR A 207 -12.49 -17.73 1.41
N VAL A 208 -12.34 -17.31 2.67
CA VAL A 208 -13.46 -17.11 3.59
C VAL A 208 -14.41 -16.03 3.07
N GLN A 209 -13.87 -14.94 2.52
CA GLN A 209 -14.66 -13.86 1.93
C GLN A 209 -15.26 -14.18 0.55
N GLN A 210 -15.02 -15.37 -0.02
CA GLN A 210 -15.90 -15.89 -1.07
C GLN A 210 -17.29 -16.27 -0.53
N ARG A 211 -17.46 -16.32 0.79
CA ARG A 211 -18.73 -16.56 1.52
C ARG A 211 -19.48 -17.83 1.12
N LYS A 212 -18.75 -18.84 0.62
CA LYS A 212 -19.30 -20.14 0.19
C LYS A 212 -19.95 -20.92 1.34
N ASN A 213 -19.45 -20.71 2.56
CA ASN A 213 -19.90 -21.42 3.77
C ASN A 213 -20.61 -20.49 4.78
N GLY A 214 -21.15 -19.36 4.32
CA GLY A 214 -21.81 -18.35 5.18
C GLY A 214 -21.13 -16.98 5.12
N ASP A 215 -21.60 -16.04 5.94
CA ASP A 215 -21.13 -14.64 5.92
C ASP A 215 -19.64 -14.47 6.31
N GLY A 216 -19.04 -15.47 6.95
CA GLY A 216 -17.67 -15.43 7.44
C GLY A 216 -17.54 -14.78 8.81
N PRO A 217 -16.31 -14.56 9.30
CA PRO A 217 -16.05 -14.05 10.64
C PRO A 217 -16.05 -12.52 10.74
N TYR A 218 -16.06 -11.81 9.61
CA TYR A 218 -15.98 -10.35 9.58
C TYR A 218 -17.38 -9.73 9.54
N TYR A 219 -17.67 -8.87 10.51
CA TYR A 219 -18.76 -7.91 10.46
C TYR A 219 -18.24 -6.56 10.97
N PHE A 220 -18.95 -5.47 10.62
CA PHE A 220 -18.55 -4.13 11.00
C PHE A 220 -19.74 -3.19 11.16
N LEU A 221 -19.86 -2.56 12.32
CA LEU A 221 -20.81 -1.48 12.59
C LEU A 221 -20.10 -0.29 13.21
N ARG A 222 -20.43 0.90 12.71
CA ARG A 222 -20.06 2.19 13.30
C ARG A 222 -21.32 3.01 13.54
N VAL A 223 -21.37 3.70 14.68
CA VAL A 223 -22.39 4.72 14.95
C VAL A 223 -21.90 6.03 14.36
N THR A 224 -22.53 6.47 13.27
CA THR A 224 -22.09 7.62 12.48
C THR A 224 -23.25 8.18 11.65
N ASP A 225 -23.19 9.47 11.32
CA ASP A 225 -24.12 10.12 10.38
C ASP A 225 -23.70 9.92 8.90
N ARG A 226 -22.51 9.35 8.66
CA ARG A 226 -21.97 9.04 7.35
C ARG A 226 -22.38 7.63 6.92
N GLN A 227 -23.38 7.53 6.04
CA GLN A 227 -24.01 6.25 5.66
C GLN A 227 -23.02 5.16 5.21
N LEU A 228 -21.95 5.53 4.51
CA LEU A 228 -20.97 4.58 3.96
C LEU A 228 -19.85 4.22 4.95
N ASP A 229 -19.82 4.82 6.14
CA ASP A 229 -18.87 4.47 7.20
C ASP A 229 -19.37 3.31 8.09
N THR A 230 -20.44 2.62 7.71
CA THR A 230 -20.99 1.46 8.42
C THR A 230 -21.58 0.45 7.43
N LYS A 231 -21.78 -0.82 7.82
CA LYS A 231 -22.36 -1.85 6.94
C LYS A 231 -23.85 -2.09 7.23
N ALA A 232 -24.62 -2.23 6.15
CA ALA A 232 -26.00 -2.68 6.19
C ALA A 232 -26.14 -4.10 6.78
N ARG A 233 -27.39 -4.53 7.02
CA ARG A 233 -27.73 -5.88 7.51
C ARG A 233 -26.97 -6.23 8.81
N ALA A 234 -27.08 -5.35 9.81
CA ALA A 234 -26.43 -5.53 11.11
C ALA A 234 -24.92 -5.86 11.00
N GLY A 235 -24.22 -5.16 10.10
CA GLY A 235 -22.77 -5.29 9.96
C GLY A 235 -22.28 -6.28 8.91
N TRP A 236 -23.15 -7.14 8.36
CA TRP A 236 -22.78 -8.18 7.40
C TRP A 236 -22.68 -7.69 5.94
N GLY A 237 -23.21 -6.50 5.65
CA GLY A 237 -23.33 -6.00 4.30
C GLY A 237 -24.47 -6.61 3.50
N HIS A 238 -24.59 -6.22 2.23
CA HIS A 238 -25.63 -6.73 1.36
C HIS A 238 -25.40 -8.22 1.04
N PRO A 239 -26.46 -9.05 0.96
CA PRO A 239 -26.30 -10.46 0.64
C PRO A 239 -25.59 -10.68 -0.69
N VAL A 240 -24.71 -11.68 -0.74
CA VAL A 240 -24.05 -12.13 -1.96
C VAL A 240 -24.44 -13.56 -2.29
N LYS A 241 -24.47 -13.89 -3.59
CA LYS A 241 -24.46 -15.28 -4.03
C LYS A 241 -23.00 -15.71 -4.20
N PRO A 242 -22.51 -16.76 -3.53
CA PRO A 242 -21.09 -17.11 -3.53
C PRO A 242 -20.68 -17.76 -4.87
N VAL A 243 -20.35 -16.93 -5.86
CA VAL A 243 -20.09 -17.34 -7.25
C VAL A 243 -18.59 -17.49 -7.59
N GLY A 244 -17.71 -17.34 -6.60
CA GLY A 244 -16.25 -17.44 -6.76
C GLY A 244 -15.50 -16.11 -6.63
N LEU A 245 -16.21 -14.97 -6.71
CA LEU A 245 -15.66 -13.65 -6.38
C LEU A 245 -15.44 -13.51 -4.86
N ILE A 246 -14.53 -12.61 -4.50
CA ILE A 246 -14.20 -12.25 -3.11
C ILE A 246 -15.02 -11.01 -2.73
N ALA A 247 -15.71 -11.07 -1.60
CA ALA A 247 -16.42 -9.93 -1.02
C ALA A 247 -15.45 -8.93 -0.39
N SER A 248 -15.58 -7.66 -0.72
CA SER A 248 -14.94 -6.51 -0.05
C SER A 248 -16.01 -5.75 0.70
N SER A 249 -15.83 -5.54 2.00
CA SER A 249 -16.81 -4.79 2.81
C SER A 249 -16.75 -3.30 2.50
N PHE A 250 -15.53 -2.79 2.26
CA PHE A 250 -15.25 -1.40 1.92
C PHE A 250 -14.44 -1.32 0.62
N ARG A 251 -14.44 -0.12 0.03
CA ARG A 251 -13.68 0.25 -1.17
C ARG A 251 -12.33 0.86 -0.77
N PRO A 252 -11.40 1.05 -1.72
CA PRO A 252 -10.21 1.87 -1.49
C PRO A 252 -10.47 3.33 -1.07
N SER A 253 -11.72 3.80 -1.12
CA SER A 253 -12.14 5.10 -0.59
C SER A 253 -12.54 5.04 0.90
N ASP A 254 -12.37 3.89 1.55
CA ASP A 254 -12.87 3.54 2.88
C ASP A 254 -14.41 3.59 3.00
N ASP A 255 -15.15 3.76 1.89
CA ASP A 255 -16.61 3.71 1.85
C ASP A 255 -17.13 2.27 1.71
N ALA A 256 -18.22 1.94 2.39
CA ALA A 256 -18.90 0.66 2.26
C ALA A 256 -19.30 0.37 0.80
N THR A 257 -19.06 -0.87 0.38
CA THR A 257 -19.53 -1.37 -0.91
C THR A 257 -21.06 -1.50 -0.92
N GLN A 258 -21.66 -1.11 -2.06
CA GLN A 258 -23.09 -1.32 -2.31
C GLN A 258 -23.39 -2.79 -2.67
N PHE A 259 -22.56 -3.36 -3.53
CA PHE A 259 -22.49 -4.80 -3.79
C PHE A 259 -21.07 -5.25 -3.44
N ASP A 260 -20.96 -6.24 -2.56
CA ASP A 260 -19.68 -6.56 -1.93
C ASP A 260 -18.66 -7.15 -2.92
N PHE A 261 -19.07 -7.66 -4.09
CA PHE A 261 -18.14 -8.07 -5.15
C PHE A 261 -17.59 -6.87 -5.93
N LEU A 262 -16.64 -6.17 -5.30
CA LEU A 262 -15.95 -5.03 -5.89
C LEU A 262 -15.02 -5.47 -7.02
N VAL A 263 -15.45 -5.24 -8.27
CA VAL A 263 -14.79 -5.76 -9.47
C VAL A 263 -13.32 -5.33 -9.60
N PRO A 264 -12.95 -4.04 -9.44
CA PRO A 264 -11.54 -3.63 -9.58
C PRO A 264 -10.61 -4.30 -8.56
N SER A 265 -11.07 -4.45 -7.31
CA SER A 265 -10.27 -5.10 -6.26
C SER A 265 -10.16 -6.62 -6.48
N ASN A 266 -11.18 -7.27 -7.05
CA ASN A 266 -11.08 -8.67 -7.47
C ASN A 266 -10.08 -8.85 -8.63
N LEU A 267 -10.06 -7.95 -9.62
CA LEU A 267 -9.04 -7.93 -10.68
C LEU A 267 -7.63 -7.77 -10.09
N PHE A 268 -7.49 -6.89 -9.09
CA PHE A 268 -6.23 -6.68 -8.40
C PHE A 268 -5.79 -7.94 -7.63
N ALA A 269 -6.72 -8.60 -6.93
CA ALA A 269 -6.49 -9.87 -6.23
C ALA A 269 -5.96 -10.97 -7.17
N VAL A 270 -6.53 -11.10 -8.38
CA VAL A 270 -6.02 -12.05 -9.39
C VAL A 270 -4.55 -11.76 -9.74
N SER A 271 -4.20 -10.49 -9.98
CA SER A 271 -2.82 -10.11 -10.31
C SER A 271 -1.86 -10.41 -9.16
N ILE A 272 -2.21 -10.07 -7.92
CA ILE A 272 -1.30 -10.25 -6.78
C ILE A 272 -1.17 -11.72 -6.36
N LEU A 273 -2.22 -12.54 -6.52
CA LEU A 273 -2.12 -13.98 -6.24
C LEU A 273 -1.16 -14.66 -7.23
N ARG A 274 -1.16 -14.25 -8.50
CA ARG A 274 -0.17 -14.73 -9.49
C ARG A 274 1.25 -14.30 -9.15
N LYS A 275 1.43 -13.04 -8.73
CA LYS A 275 2.73 -12.53 -8.25
C LYS A 275 3.22 -13.27 -7.01
N ALA A 276 2.35 -13.50 -6.04
CA ALA A 276 2.66 -14.28 -4.84
C ALA A 276 3.07 -15.71 -5.20
N ALA A 277 2.38 -16.35 -6.14
CA ALA A 277 2.74 -17.70 -6.60
C ALA A 277 4.15 -17.76 -7.23
N GLU A 278 4.52 -16.74 -8.02
CA GLU A 278 5.86 -16.64 -8.60
C GLU A 278 6.93 -16.47 -7.51
N ILE A 279 6.72 -15.55 -6.56
CA ILE A 279 7.62 -15.36 -5.41
C ILE A 279 7.76 -16.67 -4.61
N LEU A 280 6.66 -17.32 -4.27
CA LEU A 280 6.67 -18.56 -3.52
C LEU A 280 7.43 -19.67 -4.25
N THR A 281 7.37 -19.71 -5.58
CA THR A 281 8.08 -20.70 -6.38
C THR A 281 9.57 -20.38 -6.47
N GLU A 282 9.93 -19.13 -6.81
CA GLU A 282 11.32 -18.75 -7.12
C GLU A 282 12.14 -18.40 -5.89
N ALA A 283 11.57 -17.68 -4.92
CA ALA A 283 12.27 -17.21 -3.73
C ALA A 283 12.14 -18.18 -2.53
N ASN A 284 11.01 -18.87 -2.41
CA ASN A 284 10.73 -19.73 -1.24
C ASN A 284 10.80 -21.24 -1.51
N GLY A 285 10.58 -21.70 -2.75
CA GLY A 285 10.44 -23.13 -3.05
C GLY A 285 9.12 -23.75 -2.54
N GLU A 286 8.12 -22.92 -2.21
CA GLU A 286 6.84 -23.30 -1.60
C GLU A 286 5.79 -23.65 -2.66
N ALA A 287 6.04 -24.71 -3.44
CA ALA A 287 5.22 -25.08 -4.59
C ALA A 287 3.74 -25.35 -4.25
N ALA A 288 3.47 -25.93 -3.08
CA ALA A 288 2.09 -26.21 -2.64
C ALA A 288 1.31 -24.91 -2.34
N LEU A 289 1.94 -23.95 -1.67
CA LEU A 289 1.33 -22.66 -1.38
C LEU A 289 1.16 -21.84 -2.67
N ALA A 290 2.15 -21.87 -3.57
CA ALA A 290 2.07 -21.23 -4.88
C ALA A 290 0.87 -21.76 -5.69
N SER A 291 0.67 -23.09 -5.70
CA SER A 291 -0.47 -23.71 -6.38
C SER A 291 -1.82 -23.25 -5.80
N ARG A 292 -1.93 -23.04 -4.48
CA ARG A 292 -3.16 -22.49 -3.87
C ARG A 292 -3.45 -21.07 -4.34
N CYS A 293 -2.42 -20.22 -4.44
CA CYS A 293 -2.55 -18.88 -5.01
C CYS A 293 -3.04 -18.90 -6.46
N LEU A 294 -2.45 -19.76 -7.30
CA LEU A 294 -2.86 -19.89 -8.71
C LEU A 294 -4.29 -20.42 -8.87
N SER A 295 -4.70 -21.39 -8.04
CA SER A 295 -6.05 -21.94 -8.04
C SER A 295 -7.08 -20.88 -7.69
N LEU A 296 -6.87 -20.12 -6.61
CA LEU A 296 -7.78 -19.04 -6.21
C LEU A 296 -7.82 -17.93 -7.26
N ALA A 297 -6.66 -17.53 -7.82
CA ALA A 297 -6.60 -16.53 -8.89
C ALA A 297 -7.41 -16.96 -10.13
N SER A 298 -7.32 -18.23 -10.50
CA SER A 298 -8.04 -18.78 -11.67
C SER A 298 -9.54 -18.84 -11.43
N GLU A 299 -9.96 -19.21 -10.21
CA GLU A 299 -11.37 -19.19 -9.82
C GLU A 299 -11.95 -17.76 -9.88
N VAL A 300 -11.27 -16.80 -9.26
CA VAL A 300 -11.72 -15.40 -9.24
C VAL A 300 -11.75 -14.82 -10.65
N GLU A 301 -10.74 -15.09 -11.49
CA GLU A 301 -10.74 -14.63 -12.89
C GLU A 301 -11.92 -15.21 -13.69
N ALA A 302 -12.22 -16.50 -13.51
CA ALA A 302 -13.37 -17.12 -14.17
C ALA A 302 -14.69 -16.46 -13.73
N ALA A 303 -14.85 -16.19 -12.44
CA ALA A 303 -16.02 -15.51 -11.92
C ALA A 303 -16.12 -14.04 -12.41
N ILE A 304 -15.00 -13.32 -12.52
CA ILE A 304 -14.97 -11.98 -13.13
C ILE A 304 -15.50 -12.04 -14.57
N ARG A 305 -14.97 -12.94 -15.41
CA ARG A 305 -15.39 -13.07 -16.81
C ARG A 305 -16.88 -13.38 -16.95
N GLN A 306 -17.43 -14.15 -16.01
CA GLN A 306 -18.84 -14.55 -16.04
C GLN A 306 -19.79 -13.47 -15.49
N TYR A 307 -19.41 -12.74 -14.44
CA TYR A 307 -20.34 -11.92 -13.67
C TYR A 307 -20.05 -10.41 -13.69
N ALA A 308 -18.87 -9.98 -14.16
CA ALA A 308 -18.47 -8.57 -14.14
C ALA A 308 -18.51 -7.88 -15.53
N VAL A 309 -18.79 -8.62 -16.59
CA VAL A 309 -18.96 -8.09 -17.95
C VAL A 309 -20.45 -7.88 -18.21
N VAL A 310 -20.83 -6.68 -18.64
CA VAL A 310 -22.21 -6.33 -18.97
C VAL A 310 -22.20 -5.63 -20.32
N GLU A 311 -23.08 -6.06 -21.22
CA GLU A 311 -23.29 -5.36 -22.49
C GLU A 311 -23.91 -3.98 -22.22
N HIS A 312 -23.11 -2.92 -22.36
CA HIS A 312 -23.63 -1.56 -22.27
C HIS A 312 -24.28 -1.18 -23.61
N PRO A 313 -25.53 -0.65 -23.63
CA PRO A 313 -26.26 -0.32 -24.87
C PRO A 313 -25.60 0.72 -25.81
N VAL A 314 -24.43 1.26 -25.43
CA VAL A 314 -23.73 2.36 -26.11
C VAL A 314 -22.24 2.03 -26.24
N PHE A 315 -21.64 1.48 -25.19
CA PHE A 315 -20.20 1.26 -25.11
C PHE A 315 -19.77 -0.19 -25.41
N GLY A 316 -20.72 -1.10 -25.59
CA GLY A 316 -20.45 -2.51 -25.82
C GLY A 316 -20.13 -3.28 -24.53
N PRO A 317 -19.51 -4.46 -24.65
CA PRO A 317 -19.11 -5.29 -23.51
C PRO A 317 -17.88 -4.76 -22.76
#